data_AF-A0ABD3SNS0-F1
#
_entry.id   AF-A0ABD3SNS0-F1
#
_cell.length_a   1.000
_cell.length_b   1.000
_cell.length_c   1.000
_cell.angle_alpha   90.00
_cell.angle_beta   90.00
_cell.angle_gamma   90.00
#
_symmetry.space_group_name_H-M   'P 1'
#
loop_
_entity.id
_entity.type
_entity.pdbx_description
1 polymer ?
#
loop_
_entity_poly.entity_id
_entity_poly.type
_entity_poly.pdbx_seq_one_letter_code
_entity_poly.pdbx_strand_id
1 'polypeptide(L)'
;MFTLQVLIGVVLGNWIAGSNYGMEAEQGCATPKNEECQIPAAVVCPPPPRKKNERGTKREPPKNGYFQSPELDTFFGGAAQRKEAWA
;
A
#
# COMPACT_ATOMS: atom_id res chain seq x y z
N MET A 1 45.73 34.42 -37.18
CA MET A 1 44.25 34.30 -37.12
C MET A 1 43.76 32.88 -36.85
N PHE A 2 44.57 31.99 -36.23
CA PHE A 2 44.19 30.57 -36.00
C PHE A 2 43.87 30.23 -34.54
N THR A 3 44.05 31.18 -33.61
CA THR A 3 43.94 30.93 -32.17
C THR A 3 42.49 30.88 -31.68
N LEU A 4 41.60 31.69 -32.26
CA LEU A 4 40.20 31.75 -31.84
C LEU A 4 39.41 30.49 -32.25
N GLN A 5 39.66 29.96 -33.45
CA GLN A 5 39.00 28.74 -33.94
C GLN A 5 39.41 27.50 -33.12
N VAL A 6 40.68 27.41 -32.74
CA VAL A 6 41.21 26.32 -31.89
C VAL A 6 40.62 26.40 -30.49
N LEU A 7 40.49 27.60 -29.92
CA LEU A 7 39.89 27.79 -28.59
C LEU A 7 38.41 27.39 -28.57
N ILE A 8 37.64 27.76 -29.60
CA ILE A 8 36.23 27.37 -29.72
C ILE A 8 36.10 25.84 -29.84
N GLY A 9 36.95 25.20 -30.65
CA GLY A 9 36.94 23.73 -30.82
C GLY A 9 37.26 22.96 -29.53
N VAL A 10 38.24 23.43 -28.74
CA VAL A 10 38.61 22.81 -27.45
C VAL A 10 37.50 23.01 -26.41
N VAL A 11 36.92 24.21 -26.32
CA VAL A 11 35.88 24.51 -25.33
C VAL A 11 34.57 23.80 -25.67
N LEU A 12 34.12 23.80 -26.93
CA LEU A 12 32.94 23.04 -27.34
C LEU A 12 33.18 21.52 -27.27
N GLY A 13 34.34 21.03 -27.69
CA GLY A 13 34.69 19.61 -27.66
C GLY A 13 34.66 19.04 -26.24
N ASN A 14 35.20 19.79 -25.27
CA ASN A 14 35.15 19.41 -23.86
C ASN A 14 33.73 19.46 -23.27
N TRP A 15 32.88 20.38 -23.71
CA TRP A 15 31.49 20.46 -23.23
C TRP A 15 30.63 19.29 -23.73
N ILE A 16 30.82 18.87 -24.99
CA ILE A 16 30.12 17.73 -25.58
C ILE A 16 30.58 16.40 -24.94
N ALA A 17 31.87 16.26 -24.65
CA ALA A 17 32.43 15.09 -23.97
C ALA A 17 32.07 15.01 -22.48
N GLY A 18 31.72 16.13 -21.84
CA GLY A 18 31.43 16.22 -20.41
C GLY A 18 30.03 15.75 -20.00
N SER A 19 29.18 15.36 -20.94
CA SER A 19 27.80 14.92 -20.66
C SER A 19 27.64 13.40 -20.72
N ASN A 20 28.47 12.66 -19.97
CA ASN A 20 28.08 11.31 -19.57
C ASN A 20 27.24 11.44 -18.29
N TYR A 21 25.97 11.78 -18.46
CA TYR A 21 25.00 11.58 -17.39
C TYR A 21 24.77 10.07 -17.27
N GLY A 22 25.59 9.44 -16.42
CA GLY A 22 25.40 8.08 -16.00
C GLY A 22 24.02 7.94 -15.39
N MET A 23 23.12 7.33 -16.14
CA MET A 23 21.80 6.92 -15.68
C MET A 23 22.00 5.69 -14.79
N GLU A 24 22.47 5.92 -13.57
CA GLU A 24 22.48 4.89 -12.53
C GLU A 24 21.02 4.70 -12.10
N ALA A 25 20.39 3.75 -12.79
CA ALA A 25 19.01 3.38 -12.61
C ALA A 25 18.69 3.20 -11.13
N GLU A 26 17.57 3.78 -10.72
CA GLU A 26 16.93 3.67 -9.41
C GLU A 26 17.05 2.27 -8.81
N GLN A 27 18.10 2.03 -8.03
CA GLN A 27 18.09 0.95 -7.06
C GLN A 27 17.30 1.48 -5.87
N GLY A 28 15.97 1.36 -5.98
CA GLY A 28 15.06 1.65 -4.87
C GLY A 28 15.42 0.82 -3.61
N CYS A 29 14.79 1.14 -2.49
CA CYS A 29 15.04 0.39 -1.25
C CYS A 29 14.60 -1.07 -1.40
N ALA A 30 15.53 -2.01 -1.22
CA ALA A 30 15.26 -3.45 -1.26
C ALA A 30 15.56 -4.09 0.10
N THR A 31 14.78 -5.12 0.46
CA THR A 31 15.03 -5.92 1.65
C THR A 31 16.40 -6.62 1.54
N PRO A 32 17.26 -6.54 2.56
CA PRO A 32 18.55 -7.23 2.55
C PRO A 32 18.36 -8.74 2.42
N LYS A 33 19.12 -9.36 1.52
CA LYS A 33 19.02 -10.79 1.20
C LYS A 33 19.97 -11.68 2.03
N ASN A 34 20.82 -11.09 2.87
CA ASN A 34 21.71 -11.84 3.75
C ASN A 34 20.89 -12.69 4.73
N GLU A 35 21.26 -13.95 4.90
CA GLU A 35 20.61 -14.92 5.81
C GLU A 35 20.52 -14.42 7.25
N GLU A 36 21.50 -13.65 7.73
CA GLU A 36 21.49 -13.01 9.06
C GLU A 36 20.35 -12.00 9.23
N CYS A 37 19.90 -11.40 8.12
CA CYS A 37 18.79 -10.43 8.09
C CYS A 37 17.45 -11.08 7.70
N GLN A 38 17.45 -12.33 7.24
CA GLN A 38 16.23 -13.02 6.85
C GLN A 38 15.49 -13.51 8.09
N ILE A 39 14.18 -13.27 8.13
CA ILE A 39 13.33 -13.86 9.15
C ILE A 39 13.34 -15.38 8.94
N PRO A 40 13.64 -16.19 9.97
CA PRO A 40 13.62 -17.64 9.85
C PRO A 40 12.31 -18.14 9.23
N ALA A 41 12.43 -19.04 8.25
CA ALA A 41 11.27 -19.65 7.61
C ALA A 41 10.35 -20.27 8.67
N ALA A 42 9.05 -20.00 8.53
CA ALA A 42 8.08 -20.07 9.61
C ALA A 42 8.14 -21.36 10.43
N VAL A 43 8.36 -21.19 11.73
CA VAL A 43 7.94 -22.12 12.77
C VAL A 43 6.44 -22.35 12.56
N VAL A 44 5.98 -23.60 12.54
CA VAL A 44 4.57 -23.98 12.35
C VAL A 44 3.67 -23.03 13.13
N CYS A 45 2.77 -22.33 12.45
CA CYS A 45 1.87 -21.39 13.09
C CYS A 45 1.16 -22.11 14.25
N PRO A 46 1.09 -21.51 15.45
CA PRO A 46 0.36 -22.13 16.54
C PRO A 46 -1.09 -22.39 16.10
N PRO A 47 -1.72 -23.48 16.57
CA PRO A 47 -3.10 -23.78 16.21
C PRO A 47 -4.01 -22.58 16.56
N PRO A 48 -5.04 -22.32 15.74
CA PRO A 48 -5.89 -21.16 15.94
C PRO A 48 -6.51 -21.17 17.34
N PRO A 49 -6.56 -20.02 18.03
CA PRO A 49 -7.19 -19.93 19.33
C PRO A 49 -8.65 -20.38 19.20
N ARG A 50 -9.07 -21.29 20.10
CA ARG A 50 -10.44 -21.81 20.09
C ARG A 50 -11.39 -20.67 20.45
N LYS A 51 -12.27 -20.31 19.51
CA LYS A 51 -13.35 -19.37 19.78
C LYS A 51 -14.22 -19.96 20.90
N LYS A 52 -14.41 -19.19 21.98
CA LYS A 52 -15.38 -19.53 23.02
C LYS A 52 -16.76 -19.53 22.37
N ASN A 53 -17.56 -20.57 22.61
CA ASN A 53 -18.97 -20.58 22.25
C ASN A 53 -19.72 -19.57 23.13
N GLU A 54 -19.59 -18.29 22.82
CA GLU A 54 -20.60 -17.31 23.17
C GLU A 54 -21.84 -17.73 22.40
N ARG A 55 -22.73 -18.50 23.05
CA ARG A 55 -24.13 -18.56 22.62
C ARG A 55 -24.60 -17.12 22.66
N GLY A 56 -24.56 -16.45 21.52
CA GLY A 56 -24.98 -15.07 21.38
C GLY A 56 -26.44 -15.00 21.77
N THR A 57 -26.72 -14.62 23.01
CA THR A 57 -28.05 -14.18 23.36
C THR A 57 -28.31 -12.94 22.52
N LYS A 58 -29.47 -12.89 21.86
CA LYS A 58 -29.89 -11.71 21.09
C LYS A 58 -29.78 -10.52 22.05
N ARG A 59 -28.82 -9.63 21.78
CA ARG A 59 -28.61 -8.46 22.61
C ARG A 59 -29.80 -7.54 22.39
N GLU A 60 -30.46 -7.16 23.48
CA GLU A 60 -31.49 -6.13 23.42
C GLU A 60 -30.88 -4.83 22.88
N PRO A 61 -31.66 -4.01 22.15
CA PRO A 61 -31.22 -2.69 21.74
C PRO A 61 -30.74 -1.84 22.94
N PRO A 62 -29.80 -0.90 22.71
CA PRO A 62 -29.44 0.09 23.71
C PRO A 62 -30.68 0.85 24.21
N LYS A 63 -30.69 1.21 25.49
CA LYS A 63 -31.83 1.89 26.14
C LYS A 63 -32.20 3.23 25.49
N ASN A 64 -31.23 3.90 24.88
CA ASN A 64 -31.37 5.17 24.18
C ASN A 64 -31.52 5.00 22.66
N GLY A 65 -31.75 3.77 22.18
CA GLY A 65 -31.75 3.45 20.76
C GLY A 65 -30.35 3.45 20.16
N TYR A 66 -30.26 3.04 18.90
CA TYR A 66 -29.03 3.16 18.12
C TYR A 66 -28.90 4.58 17.57
N PHE A 67 -27.69 4.96 17.17
CA PHE A 67 -27.44 6.22 16.47
C PHE A 67 -28.37 6.35 15.25
N GLN A 68 -29.23 7.36 15.27
CA GLN A 68 -30.11 7.72 14.16
C GLN A 68 -29.45 8.84 13.38
N SER A 69 -29.20 8.62 12.09
CA SER A 69 -28.69 9.65 11.19
C SER A 69 -29.60 9.70 9.98
N PRO A 70 -30.10 10.89 9.59
CA PRO A 70 -31.01 11.05 8.45
C PRO A 70 -30.46 10.45 7.14
N GLU A 71 -29.14 10.50 6.98
CA GLU A 71 -28.43 9.95 5.82
C GLU A 71 -28.53 8.42 5.79
N LEU A 72 -28.37 7.75 6.95
CA LEU A 72 -28.48 6.30 7.06
C LEU A 72 -29.92 5.83 6.91
N ASP A 73 -30.88 6.57 7.46
CA ASP A 73 -32.30 6.26 7.33
C ASP A 73 -32.75 6.34 5.87
N THR A 74 -32.21 7.29 5.10
CA THR A 74 -32.44 7.40 3.66
C THR A 74 -31.76 6.26 2.90
N PHE A 75 -30.52 5.91 3.28
CA PHE A 75 -29.74 4.83 2.66
C PHE A 75 -30.37 3.45 2.87
N PHE A 76 -30.87 3.16 4.08
CA PHE A 76 -31.48 1.87 4.44
C PHE A 76 -33.00 1.84 4.29
N GLY A 77 -33.68 2.99 4.24
CA GLY A 77 -35.15 3.08 4.12
C GLY A 77 -35.72 2.51 2.83
N GLY A 78 -34.90 2.42 1.77
CA GLY A 78 -35.25 1.74 0.52
C GLY A 78 -34.89 0.24 0.49
N ALA A 79 -34.12 -0.26 1.45
CA ALA A 79 -33.56 -1.61 1.44
C ALA A 79 -34.48 -2.70 2.04
N ALA A 80 -35.75 -2.37 2.32
CA ALA A 80 -36.73 -3.29 2.91
C ALA A 80 -37.21 -4.43 1.98
N GLN A 81 -36.47 -4.77 0.93
CA GLN A 81 -36.65 -6.03 0.21
C GLN A 81 -35.60 -7.04 0.68
N ARG A 82 -35.78 -7.55 1.91
CA ARG A 82 -35.17 -8.82 2.26
C ARG A 82 -35.77 -9.87 1.31
N LYS A 83 -34.99 -10.39 0.37
CA LYS A 83 -35.33 -11.64 -0.28
C LYS A 83 -34.74 -12.74 0.59
N GLU A 84 -35.61 -13.55 1.17
CA GLU A 84 -35.19 -14.77 1.85
C GLU A 84 -34.56 -15.67 0.78
N ALA A 85 -33.24 -15.87 0.90
CA ALA A 85 -32.45 -16.65 -0.04
C ALA A 85 -32.12 -18.01 0.59
N TRP A 86 -33.14 -18.82 0.87
CA TRP A 86 -33.05 -20.29 1.00
C TRP A 86 -34.41 -20.92 1.34
N ALA A 87 -34.68 -22.06 0.72
CA ALA A 87 -35.65 -23.09 1.10
C ALA A 87 -34.89 -24.43 1.18
#